data_AF-A0A965KXI1-F1
#
_entry.id   AF-A0A965KXI1-F1
#
_cell.length_a   1.000
_cell.length_b   1.000
_cell.length_c   1.000
_cell.angle_alpha   90.00
_cell.angle_beta   90.00
_cell.angle_gamma   90.00
#
_symmetry.space_group_name_H-M   'P 1'
#
loop_
_entity.id
_entity.type
_entity.pdbx_description
1 polymer ?
#
loop_
_entity_poly.entity_id
_entity_poly.type
_entity_poly.pdbx_seq_one_letter_code
_entity_poly.pdbx_strand_id
1 'polypeptide(L)'
;MAITIENEPGDITPVYSDITYTLSSNNSGQNNSKFVAVVKNAAGTILAKLKAPVYTGTSYGVFNLSRILQNYVTFDFNQATTIPAKCTNSFLAYSVEFGEEYGGTEYLNLTSDTGKYCWNGLFSKWESEAVSDYEIAIPSSRKFLTTVRSRRVTRAQYDYLYFLRGAATGVDRVEVKAYN
;
A
#
# COMPACT_ATOMS: atom_id res chain seq x y z
N MET A 1 -20.96 -9.22 18.04
CA MET A 1 -20.05 -9.79 17.04
C MET A 1 -18.94 -8.80 16.88
N ALA A 2 -17.69 -9.19 17.13
CA ALA A 2 -16.57 -8.27 17.07
C ALA A 2 -15.36 -8.99 16.48
N ILE A 3 -14.86 -8.44 15.37
CA ILE A 3 -13.57 -8.80 14.80
C ILE A 3 -12.58 -7.74 15.25
N THR A 4 -11.43 -8.17 15.71
CA THR A 4 -10.31 -7.29 16.06
C THR A 4 -9.22 -7.46 15.02
N ILE A 5 -8.67 -6.33 14.53
CA ILE A 5 -7.45 -6.31 13.73
C ILE A 5 -6.27 -6.34 14.72
N GLU A 6 -5.56 -7.47 14.74
CA GLU A 6 -4.42 -7.69 15.66
C GLU A 6 -3.11 -7.20 15.05
N ASN A 7 -2.99 -7.32 13.74
CA ASN A 7 -1.86 -6.82 12.97
C ASN A 7 -2.34 -6.31 11.62
N GLU A 8 -1.80 -5.17 11.22
CA GLU A 8 -2.08 -4.52 9.95
C GLU A 8 -0.79 -4.03 9.29
N PRO A 9 -0.77 -3.88 7.96
CA PRO A 9 0.33 -3.25 7.26
C PRO A 9 0.35 -1.74 7.56
N GLY A 10 1.52 -1.11 7.36
CA GLY A 10 1.64 0.34 7.44
C GLY A 10 0.75 1.07 6.43
N ASP A 11 0.46 2.34 6.68
CA ASP A 11 -0.47 3.12 5.85
C ASP A 11 -0.02 3.28 4.39
N ILE A 12 1.30 3.23 4.16
CA ILE A 12 1.90 3.30 2.83
C ILE A 12 2.89 2.14 2.70
N THR A 13 2.55 1.15 1.88
CA THR A 13 3.35 -0.07 1.72
C THR A 13 3.69 -0.38 0.26
N PRO A 14 4.85 -0.99 -0.03
CA PRO A 14 5.16 -1.47 -1.37
C PRO A 14 4.29 -2.68 -1.74
N VAL A 15 3.71 -2.67 -2.93
CA VAL A 15 2.79 -3.73 -3.38
C VAL A 15 3.48 -5.09 -3.62
N TYR A 16 4.79 -5.10 -3.89
CA TYR A 16 5.59 -6.32 -4.04
C TYR A 16 6.22 -6.80 -2.73
N SER A 17 5.88 -6.15 -1.60
CA SER A 17 6.12 -6.68 -0.26
C SER A 17 4.85 -7.33 0.29
N ASP A 18 4.97 -8.06 1.39
CA ASP A 18 3.81 -8.68 2.03
C ASP A 18 2.90 -7.61 2.67
N ILE A 19 1.61 -7.64 2.29
CA ILE A 19 0.56 -6.79 2.84
C ILE A 19 -0.39 -7.70 3.61
N THR A 20 -0.04 -7.96 4.86
CA THR A 20 -0.69 -8.99 5.70
C THR A 20 -1.55 -8.39 6.80
N TYR A 21 -2.72 -9.01 7.00
CA TYR A 21 -3.62 -8.73 8.11
C TYR A 21 -3.80 -9.98 8.95
N THR A 22 -3.76 -9.81 10.26
CA THR A 22 -4.12 -10.85 11.23
C THR A 22 -5.34 -10.38 12.01
N LEU A 23 -6.37 -11.22 12.04
CA LEU A 23 -7.65 -10.92 12.67
C LEU A 23 -7.94 -11.91 13.76
N SER A 24 -8.61 -11.49 14.82
CA SER A 24 -9.21 -12.36 15.83
C SER A 24 -10.73 -12.15 15.90
N SER A 25 -11.46 -13.18 16.34
CA SER A 25 -12.91 -13.09 16.58
C SER A 25 -13.29 -13.95 17.78
N ASN A 26 -14.28 -13.49 18.55
CA ASN A 26 -14.91 -14.28 19.61
C ASN A 26 -15.85 -15.38 19.07
N ASN A 27 -16.19 -15.33 17.77
CA ASN A 27 -17.01 -16.31 17.07
C ASN A 27 -16.18 -17.34 16.28
N SER A 28 -14.86 -17.36 16.43
CA SER A 28 -13.99 -18.30 15.72
C SER A 28 -14.27 -19.77 16.07
N GLY A 29 -14.85 -20.05 17.25
CA GLY A 29 -15.24 -21.39 17.67
C GLY A 29 -16.58 -21.90 17.12
N GLN A 30 -17.32 -21.07 16.36
CA GLN A 30 -18.57 -21.48 15.74
C GLN A 30 -18.34 -22.50 14.62
N ASN A 31 -19.34 -23.36 14.38
CA ASN A 31 -19.22 -24.37 13.32
C ASN A 31 -19.12 -23.71 11.93
N ASN A 32 -18.20 -24.22 11.10
CA ASN A 32 -17.87 -23.68 9.78
C ASN A 32 -17.48 -22.19 9.79
N SER A 33 -16.83 -21.72 10.86
CA SER A 33 -16.35 -20.34 10.96
C SER A 33 -15.25 -20.02 9.95
N LYS A 34 -15.40 -18.91 9.22
CA LYS A 34 -14.42 -18.33 8.30
C LYS A 34 -14.36 -16.83 8.49
N PHE A 35 -13.18 -16.25 8.38
CA PHE A 35 -13.02 -14.82 8.22
C PHE A 35 -13.29 -14.42 6.76
N VAL A 36 -13.80 -13.22 6.56
CA VAL A 36 -14.08 -12.63 5.25
C VAL A 36 -13.37 -11.28 5.17
N ALA A 37 -12.65 -11.03 4.08
CA ALA A 37 -12.04 -9.74 3.79
C ALA A 37 -12.55 -9.22 2.44
N VAL A 38 -13.15 -8.04 2.44
CA VAL A 38 -13.63 -7.34 1.24
C VAL A 38 -12.69 -6.17 0.97
N VAL A 39 -11.88 -6.31 -0.08
CA VAL A 39 -10.93 -5.28 -0.50
C VAL A 39 -11.63 -4.33 -1.47
N LYS A 40 -11.54 -3.03 -1.23
CA LYS A 40 -12.13 -1.97 -2.06
C LYS A 40 -11.09 -0.95 -2.48
N ASN A 41 -11.30 -0.32 -3.64
CA ASN A 41 -10.53 0.87 -4.01
C ASN A 41 -11.09 2.13 -3.31
N ALA A 42 -10.42 3.26 -3.47
CA ALA A 42 -10.87 4.55 -2.92
C ALA A 42 -12.27 5.01 -3.39
N ALA A 43 -12.77 4.50 -4.52
CA ALA A 43 -14.13 4.78 -5.01
C ALA A 43 -15.19 3.83 -4.41
N GLY A 44 -14.80 2.92 -3.51
CA GLY A 44 -15.68 1.92 -2.90
C GLY A 44 -15.98 0.71 -3.80
N THR A 45 -15.34 0.60 -4.96
CA THR A 45 -15.47 -0.57 -5.85
C THR A 45 -14.78 -1.78 -5.23
N ILE A 46 -15.47 -2.91 -5.16
CA ILE A 46 -14.91 -4.16 -4.65
C ILE A 46 -13.87 -4.69 -5.65
N LEU A 47 -12.63 -4.79 -5.20
CA LEU A 47 -11.52 -5.38 -5.96
C LEU A 47 -11.44 -6.89 -5.77
N ALA A 48 -11.74 -7.37 -4.57
CA ALA A 48 -11.77 -8.79 -4.22
C ALA A 48 -12.58 -9.05 -2.96
N LYS A 49 -13.15 -10.26 -2.85
CA LYS A 49 -13.67 -10.82 -1.60
C LYS A 49 -12.91 -12.12 -1.33
N LEU A 50 -12.22 -12.18 -0.19
CA LEU A 50 -11.46 -13.34 0.26
C LEU A 50 -12.16 -13.98 1.45
N LYS A 51 -12.03 -15.30 1.56
CA LYS A 51 -12.43 -16.05 2.75
C LYS A 51 -11.25 -16.89 3.21
N ALA A 52 -10.98 -16.86 4.52
CA ALA A 52 -9.95 -17.67 5.13
C ALA A 52 -10.58 -18.47 6.29
N PRO A 53 -10.30 -19.78 6.41
CA PRO A 53 -10.70 -20.52 7.60
C PRO A 53 -9.96 -19.99 8.83
N VAL A 54 -10.48 -20.29 10.01
CA VAL A 54 -9.75 -20.08 11.26
C VAL A 54 -8.49 -20.95 11.24
N TYR A 55 -7.35 -20.36 11.58
CA TYR A 55 -6.09 -21.09 11.64
C TYR A 55 -6.16 -22.15 12.75
N THR A 56 -5.85 -23.40 12.39
CA THR A 56 -6.05 -24.57 13.26
C THR A 56 -5.41 -24.41 14.63
N GLY A 57 -6.17 -24.66 15.69
CA GLY A 57 -5.71 -24.56 17.08
C GLY A 57 -5.61 -23.12 17.61
N THR A 58 -6.10 -22.13 16.86
CA THR A 58 -6.13 -20.72 17.27
C THR A 58 -7.51 -20.10 17.04
N SER A 59 -7.63 -18.80 17.29
CA SER A 59 -8.79 -17.96 16.97
C SER A 59 -8.49 -16.94 15.87
N TYR A 60 -7.41 -17.13 15.12
CA TYR A 60 -6.92 -16.13 14.16
C TYR A 60 -7.25 -16.47 12.71
N GLY A 61 -7.46 -15.43 11.90
CA GLY A 61 -7.51 -15.47 10.45
C GLY A 61 -6.41 -14.60 9.85
N VAL A 62 -5.79 -15.05 8.77
CA VAL A 62 -4.70 -14.32 8.11
C VAL A 62 -5.02 -14.07 6.64
N PHE A 63 -4.84 -12.84 6.19
CA PHE A 63 -4.98 -12.46 4.79
C PHE A 63 -3.68 -11.83 4.29
N ASN A 64 -3.25 -12.19 3.08
CA ASN A 64 -2.21 -11.47 2.35
C ASN A 64 -2.83 -10.86 1.08
N LEU A 65 -2.83 -9.54 0.99
CA LEU A 65 -3.46 -8.80 -0.09
C LEU A 65 -2.49 -8.43 -1.22
N SER A 66 -1.18 -8.66 -1.04
CA SER A 66 -0.15 -8.22 -1.98
C SER A 66 -0.44 -8.67 -3.41
N ARG A 67 -0.72 -9.96 -3.61
CA ARG A 67 -0.99 -10.55 -4.94
C ARG A 67 -2.20 -9.92 -5.65
N ILE A 68 -3.22 -9.53 -4.90
CA ILE A 68 -4.43 -8.91 -5.45
C ILE A 68 -4.14 -7.48 -5.85
N LEU A 69 -3.55 -6.71 -4.93
CA LEU A 69 -3.22 -5.31 -5.15
C LEU A 69 -2.18 -5.12 -6.27
N GLN A 70 -1.26 -6.08 -6.44
CA GLN A 70 -0.29 -6.09 -7.53
C GLN A 70 -0.94 -6.02 -8.92
N ASN A 71 -2.13 -6.59 -9.11
CA ASN A 71 -2.81 -6.57 -10.40
C ASN A 71 -3.39 -5.18 -10.76
N TYR A 72 -3.46 -4.27 -9.79
CA TYR A 72 -4.07 -2.94 -9.95
C TYR A 72 -3.04 -1.81 -9.94
N VAL A 73 -1.75 -2.12 -9.79
CA VAL A 73 -0.66 -1.15 -9.80
C VAL A 73 0.24 -1.44 -11.01
N THR A 74 0.51 -0.41 -11.81
CA THR A 74 1.39 -0.47 -12.99
C THR A 74 2.39 0.68 -12.97
N PHE A 75 2.91 1.09 -14.12
CA PHE A 75 3.88 2.18 -14.23
C PHE A 75 3.39 3.24 -15.21
N ASP A 76 3.73 4.50 -14.93
CA ASP A 76 3.42 5.65 -15.79
C ASP A 76 4.65 6.29 -16.43
N PHE A 77 5.83 5.67 -16.30
CA PHE A 77 7.04 6.26 -16.87
C PHE A 77 6.96 6.25 -18.40
N ASN A 78 7.20 7.43 -18.98
CA ASN A 78 7.33 7.63 -20.42
C ASN A 78 8.59 8.47 -20.67
N GLN A 79 9.42 8.04 -21.62
CA GLN A 79 10.66 8.73 -21.98
C GLN A 79 10.42 10.14 -22.54
N ALA A 80 9.22 10.42 -23.06
CA ALA A 80 8.84 11.74 -23.55
C ALA A 80 8.45 12.72 -22.42
N THR A 81 8.34 12.26 -21.17
CA THR A 81 7.95 13.11 -20.04
C THR A 81 9.10 14.03 -19.64
N THR A 82 8.95 15.33 -19.88
CA THR A 82 9.96 16.36 -19.57
C THR A 82 9.64 17.22 -18.35
N ILE A 83 8.46 17.02 -17.74
CA ILE A 83 7.99 17.76 -16.57
C ILE A 83 7.65 16.80 -15.42
N PRO A 84 7.72 17.25 -14.15
CA PRO A 84 7.20 16.47 -13.02
C PRO A 84 5.72 16.12 -13.25
N ALA A 85 5.39 14.83 -13.19
CA ALA A 85 4.04 14.33 -13.40
C ALA A 85 3.63 13.38 -12.28
N LYS A 86 2.32 13.26 -12.05
CA LYS A 86 1.77 12.27 -11.12
C LYS A 86 1.81 10.88 -11.78
N CYS A 87 2.39 9.91 -11.08
CA CYS A 87 2.34 8.50 -11.47
C CYS A 87 1.06 7.85 -10.92
N THR A 88 -0.10 8.20 -11.50
CA THR A 88 -1.44 7.82 -11.02
C THR A 88 -1.70 6.31 -11.00
N ASN A 89 -1.12 5.56 -11.93
CA ASN A 89 -1.22 4.10 -12.00
C ASN A 89 -0.11 3.41 -11.18
N SER A 90 0.89 4.13 -10.68
CA SER A 90 1.98 3.57 -9.85
C SER A 90 1.67 3.49 -8.35
N PHE A 91 0.46 3.87 -7.95
CA PHE A 91 -0.04 3.65 -6.60
C PHE A 91 -1.55 3.39 -6.63
N LEU A 92 -2.06 2.78 -5.57
CA LEU A 92 -3.48 2.52 -5.37
C LEU A 92 -3.86 2.82 -3.92
N ALA A 93 -4.91 3.60 -3.74
CA ALA A 93 -5.56 3.77 -2.46
C ALA A 93 -6.62 2.67 -2.29
N TYR A 94 -6.59 1.98 -1.15
CA TYR A 94 -7.47 0.85 -0.85
C TYR A 94 -8.01 0.90 0.58
N SER A 95 -9.08 0.16 0.81
CA SER A 95 -9.64 -0.11 2.12
C SER A 95 -10.03 -1.58 2.21
N VAL A 96 -10.12 -2.10 3.44
CA VAL A 96 -10.48 -3.49 3.69
C VAL A 96 -11.58 -3.53 4.73
N GLU A 97 -12.68 -4.17 4.40
CA GLU A 97 -13.77 -4.45 5.34
C GLU A 97 -13.67 -5.92 5.75
N PHE A 98 -13.58 -6.15 7.05
CA PHE A 98 -13.50 -7.48 7.61
C PHE A 98 -14.85 -7.91 8.18
N GLY A 99 -15.15 -9.18 7.95
CA GLY A 99 -16.36 -9.84 8.40
C GLY A 99 -16.09 -11.31 8.70
N GLU A 100 -17.14 -12.05 9.00
CA GLU A 100 -17.08 -13.47 9.30
C GLU A 100 -18.27 -14.22 8.69
N GLU A 101 -18.08 -15.50 8.41
CA GLU A 101 -19.12 -16.44 8.00
C GLU A 101 -19.15 -17.56 9.02
N TYR A 102 -20.33 -17.86 9.57
CA TYR A 102 -20.55 -19.06 10.37
C TYR A 102 -22.00 -19.49 10.25
N GLY A 103 -22.27 -20.80 10.42
CA GLY A 103 -23.62 -21.33 10.27
C GLY A 103 -24.26 -21.07 8.89
N GLY A 104 -23.45 -20.83 7.85
CA GLY A 104 -23.92 -20.53 6.50
C GLY A 104 -24.37 -19.08 6.26
N THR A 105 -24.20 -18.17 7.24
CA THR A 105 -24.55 -16.76 7.11
C THR A 105 -23.28 -15.89 7.10
N GLU A 106 -23.20 -14.93 6.18
CA GLU A 106 -22.13 -13.92 6.13
C GLU A 106 -22.52 -12.67 6.93
N TYR A 107 -21.62 -12.21 7.78
CA TYR A 107 -21.68 -10.96 8.53
C TYR A 107 -20.52 -10.09 8.07
N LEU A 108 -20.81 -9.16 7.17
CA LEU A 108 -19.79 -8.32 6.53
C LEU A 108 -19.60 -7.00 7.29
N ASN A 109 -18.44 -6.39 7.09
CA ASN A 109 -18.12 -5.04 7.59
C ASN A 109 -18.34 -4.88 9.12
N LEU A 110 -17.83 -5.85 9.89
CA LEU A 110 -17.82 -5.81 11.36
C LEU A 110 -16.69 -4.94 11.90
N THR A 111 -15.60 -4.83 11.15
CA THR A 111 -14.52 -3.85 11.34
C THR A 111 -13.94 -3.49 9.98
N SER A 112 -13.31 -2.33 9.86
CA SER A 112 -12.77 -1.84 8.61
C SER A 112 -11.48 -1.08 8.82
N ASP A 113 -10.58 -1.20 7.86
CA ASP A 113 -9.35 -0.44 7.78
C ASP A 113 -9.36 0.42 6.50
N THR A 114 -9.07 1.71 6.66
CA THR A 114 -9.22 2.74 5.62
C THR A 114 -8.01 3.67 5.59
N GLY A 115 -7.83 4.41 4.50
CA GLY A 115 -6.69 5.32 4.36
C GLY A 115 -5.37 4.62 4.03
N LYS A 116 -5.43 3.36 3.57
CA LYS A 116 -4.25 2.59 3.16
C LYS A 116 -3.89 2.86 1.71
N TYR A 117 -2.59 2.89 1.43
CA TYR A 117 -2.02 3.10 0.11
C TYR A 117 -0.98 2.01 -0.16
N CYS A 118 -0.97 1.50 -1.39
CA CYS A 118 0.13 0.70 -1.88
C CYS A 118 0.76 1.33 -3.12
N TRP A 119 2.07 1.14 -3.31
CA TRP A 119 2.82 1.71 -4.44
C TRP A 119 3.66 0.65 -5.15
N ASN A 120 4.02 0.93 -6.40
CA ASN A 120 4.85 0.07 -7.24
C ASN A 120 6.29 0.01 -6.72
N GLY A 121 6.53 -0.85 -5.73
CA GLY A 121 7.82 -1.00 -5.08
C GLY A 121 7.98 -2.36 -4.41
N LEU A 122 9.22 -2.73 -4.13
CA LEU A 122 9.60 -4.02 -3.52
C LEU A 122 9.90 -3.92 -2.03
N PHE A 123 10.71 -2.93 -1.62
CA PHE A 123 11.12 -2.77 -0.23
C PHE A 123 10.39 -1.61 0.42
N SER A 124 9.94 -1.83 1.65
CA SER A 124 9.41 -0.77 2.50
C SER A 124 10.54 0.12 3.01
N LYS A 125 10.14 1.27 3.57
CA LYS A 125 11.04 2.14 4.33
C LYS A 125 11.69 1.39 5.48
N TRP A 126 12.90 1.81 5.87
CA TRP A 126 13.49 1.33 7.11
C TRP A 126 12.65 1.80 8.32
N GLU A 127 12.72 1.05 9.41
CA GLU A 127 11.95 1.35 10.62
C GLU A 127 12.26 2.74 11.19
N SER A 128 13.51 3.20 11.05
CA SER A 128 13.97 4.53 11.46
C SER A 128 13.51 5.67 10.56
N GLU A 129 12.85 5.38 9.44
CA GLU A 129 12.44 6.38 8.46
C GLU A 129 10.93 6.61 8.48
N ALA A 130 10.54 7.88 8.48
CA ALA A 130 9.14 8.29 8.44
C ALA A 130 8.70 8.61 7.01
N VAL A 131 7.41 8.47 6.71
CA VAL A 131 6.82 8.91 5.43
C VAL A 131 7.12 10.39 5.19
N SER A 132 7.08 11.19 6.26
CA SER A 132 7.38 12.62 6.22
C SER A 132 8.81 12.91 5.78
N ASP A 133 9.77 11.99 5.90
CA ASP A 133 11.13 12.19 5.39
C ASP A 133 11.17 12.29 3.86
N TYR A 134 10.19 11.68 3.18
CA TYR A 134 10.09 11.54 1.73
C TYR A 134 9.01 12.41 1.10
N GLU A 135 8.12 12.97 1.93
CA GLU A 135 7.02 13.82 1.52
C GLU A 135 7.50 15.24 1.25
N ILE A 136 7.55 15.64 -0.03
CA ILE A 136 7.97 16.99 -0.41
C ILE A 136 7.02 18.02 0.20
N ALA A 137 7.57 18.84 1.09
CA ALA A 137 6.92 19.98 1.71
C ALA A 137 7.84 21.19 1.61
N ILE A 138 7.30 22.33 1.15
CA ILE A 138 8.04 23.60 1.10
C ILE A 138 7.85 24.29 2.45
N PRO A 139 8.91 24.80 3.12
CA PRO A 139 10.30 24.98 2.66
C PRO A 139 11.29 23.89 3.14
N SER A 140 10.82 22.73 3.59
CA SER A 140 11.68 21.69 4.18
C SER A 140 12.45 20.86 3.15
N SER A 141 13.73 20.60 3.42
CA SER A 141 14.50 19.59 2.68
C SER A 141 13.95 18.19 2.98
N ARG A 142 13.81 17.37 1.93
CA ARG A 142 13.26 16.00 2.00
C ARG A 142 14.12 15.04 1.19
N LYS A 143 14.04 13.74 1.50
CA LYS A 143 14.76 12.68 0.80
C LYS A 143 14.00 12.23 -0.45
N PHE A 144 14.73 11.78 -1.47
CA PHE A 144 14.13 11.02 -2.58
C PHE A 144 13.92 9.55 -2.16
N LEU A 145 12.93 8.88 -2.75
CA LEU A 145 12.68 7.43 -2.55
C LEU A 145 13.79 6.55 -3.14
N THR A 146 14.70 7.15 -3.92
CA THR A 146 15.88 6.50 -4.47
C THR A 146 17.13 7.01 -3.78
N THR A 147 17.97 6.11 -3.28
CA THR A 147 19.29 6.46 -2.77
C THR A 147 20.15 7.00 -3.91
N VAL A 148 20.71 8.19 -3.71
CA VAL A 148 21.63 8.79 -4.68
C VAL A 148 22.93 7.99 -4.67
N ARG A 149 23.13 7.17 -5.69
CA ARG A 149 24.37 6.43 -5.92
C ARG A 149 25.15 7.07 -7.06
N SER A 150 26.47 7.19 -6.89
CA SER A 150 27.36 7.57 -7.98
C SER A 150 27.24 6.53 -9.10
N ARG A 151 26.92 6.99 -10.30
CA ARG A 151 26.74 6.16 -11.49
C ARG A 151 27.28 6.89 -12.71
N ARG A 152 27.85 6.14 -13.64
CA ARG A 152 28.23 6.66 -14.97
C ARG A 152 26.96 6.74 -15.80
N VAL A 153 26.65 7.93 -16.30
CA VAL A 153 25.53 8.16 -17.22
C VAL A 153 26.05 8.31 -18.64
N THR A 154 25.35 7.74 -19.62
CA THR A 154 25.67 7.93 -21.05
C THR A 154 24.82 9.06 -21.63
N ARG A 155 25.24 9.66 -22.74
CA ARG A 155 24.56 10.84 -23.33
C ARG A 155 23.12 10.59 -23.77
N ALA A 156 22.71 9.33 -23.93
CA ALA A 156 21.36 8.95 -24.35
C ALA A 156 20.56 8.23 -23.25
N GLN A 157 21.05 8.25 -22.01
CA GLN A 157 20.41 7.56 -20.91
C GLN A 157 19.33 8.43 -20.26
N TYR A 158 18.15 7.82 -20.06
CA TYR A 158 17.08 8.37 -19.24
C TYR A 158 17.13 7.76 -17.85
N ASP A 159 16.94 8.62 -16.84
CA ASP A 159 16.88 8.24 -15.44
C ASP A 159 15.67 8.88 -14.77
N TYR A 160 15.13 8.19 -13.78
CA TYR A 160 13.95 8.62 -13.05
C TYR A 160 14.29 8.78 -11.57
N LEU A 161 13.83 9.88 -11.00
CA LEU A 161 13.89 10.17 -9.57
C LEU A 161 12.46 10.15 -9.02
N TYR A 162 12.26 9.42 -7.94
CA TYR A 162 10.94 9.27 -7.32
C TYR A 162 10.91 9.99 -5.97
N PHE A 163 9.80 10.65 -5.68
CA PHE A 163 9.53 11.34 -4.43
C PHE A 163 8.04 11.28 -4.11
N LEU A 164 7.67 11.40 -2.83
CA LEU A 164 6.27 11.49 -2.44
C LEU A 164 5.83 12.95 -2.54
N ARG A 165 4.74 13.18 -3.27
CA ARG A 165 4.15 14.51 -3.37
C ARG A 165 3.31 14.75 -2.12
N GLY A 166 3.75 15.65 -1.25
CA GLY A 166 2.99 16.03 -0.06
C GLY A 166 1.86 17.02 -0.31
N ALA A 167 1.44 17.68 0.77
CA ALA A 167 0.43 18.75 0.75
C ALA A 167 0.82 20.00 -0.07
N ALA A 168 2.06 20.08 -0.60
CA ALA A 168 2.49 21.18 -1.45
C ALA A 168 1.68 21.21 -2.77
N THR A 169 1.13 22.38 -3.10
CA THR A 169 0.26 22.61 -4.26
C THR A 169 0.93 22.43 -5.63
N GLY A 170 2.25 22.25 -5.66
CA GLY A 170 2.97 21.87 -6.86
C GLY A 170 4.47 21.86 -6.63
N VAL A 171 5.13 20.75 -6.97
CA VAL A 171 6.57 20.77 -7.27
C VAL A 171 6.67 21.22 -8.72
N ASP A 172 6.87 22.51 -8.94
CA ASP A 172 6.95 23.09 -10.29
C ASP A 172 8.33 22.86 -10.92
N ARG A 173 9.37 22.66 -10.10
CA ARG A 173 10.74 22.48 -10.58
C ARG A 173 11.58 21.59 -9.66
N VAL A 174 12.39 20.74 -10.27
CA VAL A 174 13.47 19.99 -9.59
C VAL A 174 14.80 20.53 -10.12
N GLU A 175 15.68 20.98 -9.21
CA GLU A 175 17.02 21.45 -9.56
C GLU A 175 18.04 20.33 -9.31
N VAL A 176 18.72 19.88 -10.38
CA VAL A 176 19.85 18.95 -10.27
C VAL A 176 21.15 19.75 -10.38
N LYS A 177 21.89 19.85 -9.28
CA LYS A 177 23.21 20.49 -9.26
C LYS A 177 24.29 19.43 -9.49
N ALA A 178 24.93 19.48 -10.64
CA ALA A 178 26.14 18.73 -10.90
C ALA A 178 27.35 19.57 -10.48
N TYR A 179 28.24 19.00 -9.66
CA TYR A 179 29.51 19.61 -9.30
C TYR A 179 30.61 18.87 -10.06
N ASN A 180 31.56 19.62 -10.62
CA ASN A 180 32.76 19.08 -11.27
C ASN A 180 33.78 18.61 -10.24
#